data_AF-A0AAP4EGF9-F1
#
_entry.id   AF-A0AAP4EGF9-F1
#
_cell.length_a   1.000
_cell.length_b   1.000
_cell.length_c   1.000
_cell.angle_alpha   90.00
_cell.angle_beta   90.00
_cell.angle_gamma   90.00
#
_symmetry.space_group_name_H-M   'P 1'
#
loop_
_entity.id
_entity.type
_entity.pdbx_description
1 polymer ?
#
loop_
_entity_poly.entity_id
_entity_poly.type
_entity_poly.pdbx_seq_one_letter_code
_entity_poly.pdbx_strand_id
1 'polypeptide(L)'
;MQAIEKLGKLLLEEKYPFFDLIDLDFLLQENNNDVYLAAYFGCIQKSKSNKNIKVGSIEIEKTDETFWLRLAETYKIKSDTLNATEEKPTRGYKTRMRRADDL
;
A
#
# COMPACT_ATOMS: atom_id res chain seq x y z
N MET A 1 -17.46 2.96 -0.10
CA MET A 1 -17.26 3.16 1.36
C MET A 1 -16.20 2.22 1.94
N GLN A 2 -16.31 0.89 1.82
CA GLN A 2 -15.30 -0.03 2.42
C GLN A 2 -13.84 0.21 2.00
N ALA A 3 -13.59 0.60 0.74
CA ALA A 3 -12.23 0.86 0.24
C ALA A 3 -11.59 2.10 0.90
N ILE A 4 -12.37 3.17 1.10
CA ILE A 4 -11.91 4.43 1.71
C ILE A 4 -11.63 4.20 3.20
N GLU A 5 -12.50 3.49 3.90
CA GLU A 5 -12.29 3.11 5.31
C GLU A 5 -11.01 2.26 5.47
N LYS A 6 -10.79 1.31 4.55
CA LYS A 6 -9.57 0.50 4.53
C LYS A 6 -8.34 1.37 4.28
N LEU A 7 -8.41 2.31 3.34
CA LEU A 7 -7.33 3.26 3.05
C LEU A 7 -6.99 4.12 4.26
N GLY A 8 -7.99 4.69 4.93
CA GLY A 8 -7.79 5.48 6.16
C GLY A 8 -7.16 4.69 7.30
N LYS A 9 -7.53 3.40 7.46
CA LYS A 9 -6.89 2.51 8.43
C LYS A 9 -5.43 2.20 8.08
N LEU A 10 -5.12 1.97 6.80
CA LEU A 10 -3.74 1.72 6.35
C LEU A 10 -2.85 2.96 6.55
N LEU A 11 -3.41 4.15 6.33
CA LEU A 11 -2.71 5.41 6.56
C LEU A 11 -2.68 5.82 8.05
N LEU A 12 -3.31 5.05 8.95
CA LEU A 12 -3.38 5.33 10.38
C LEU A 12 -4.00 6.70 10.69
N GLU A 13 -5.03 7.12 9.94
CA GLU A 13 -5.67 8.44 10.11
C GLU A 13 -6.23 8.68 11.51
N GLU A 14 -6.58 7.62 12.26
CA GLU A 14 -7.03 7.73 13.66
C GLU A 14 -5.89 8.21 14.59
N LYS A 15 -4.65 7.79 14.33
CA LYS A 15 -3.49 8.12 15.18
C LYS A 15 -2.67 9.30 14.64
N TYR A 16 -2.61 9.43 13.31
CA TYR A 16 -1.86 10.48 12.61
C TYR A 16 -2.75 11.11 11.53
N PRO A 17 -3.70 11.97 11.92
CA PRO A 17 -4.62 12.61 10.99
C PRO A 17 -3.87 13.48 9.99
N PHE A 18 -4.17 13.33 8.71
CA PHE A 18 -3.55 14.08 7.62
C PHE A 18 -4.47 14.27 6.41
N PHE A 19 -5.31 13.28 6.10
CA PHE A 19 -6.20 13.30 4.94
C PHE A 19 -7.66 13.32 5.36
N ASP A 20 -8.46 14.18 4.73
CA ASP A 20 -9.91 14.13 4.87
C ASP A 20 -10.52 13.07 3.94
N LEU A 21 -11.80 12.75 4.16
CA LEU A 21 -12.55 11.79 3.36
C LEU A 21 -12.52 12.08 1.84
N ILE A 22 -12.52 13.37 1.47
CA ILE A 22 -12.45 13.82 0.07
C ILE A 22 -11.06 13.53 -0.50
N ASP A 23 -10.00 13.80 0.26
CA ASP A 23 -8.62 13.54 -0.15
C ASP A 23 -8.39 12.04 -0.35
N LEU A 24 -8.92 11.22 0.56
CA LEU A 24 -8.82 9.76 0.47
C LEU A 24 -9.56 9.21 -0.75
N ASP A 25 -10.75 9.75 -1.07
CA ASP A 25 -11.49 9.34 -2.27
C ASP A 25 -10.74 9.74 -3.55
N PHE A 26 -10.19 10.95 -3.60
CA PHE A 26 -9.37 11.42 -4.72
C PHE A 26 -8.12 10.55 -4.91
N LEU A 27 -7.39 10.28 -3.83
CA LEU A 27 -6.19 9.43 -3.84
C LEU A 27 -6.52 8.02 -4.35
N LEU A 28 -7.70 7.49 -4.00
CA LEU A 28 -8.15 6.18 -4.45
C LEU A 28 -8.47 6.19 -5.96
N GLN A 29 -9.16 7.22 -6.44
CA GLN A 29 -9.53 7.38 -7.84
C GLN A 29 -8.31 7.54 -8.76
N GLU A 30 -7.33 8.35 -8.33
CA GLU A 30 -6.07 8.56 -9.08
C GLU A 30 -5.27 7.25 -9.25
N ASN A 31 -5.44 6.33 -8.30
CA ASN A 31 -4.72 5.06 -8.23
C ASN A 31 -5.55 3.86 -8.71
N ASN A 32 -6.48 4.06 -9.65
CA ASN A 32 -7.31 3.02 -10.27
C ASN A 32 -8.10 2.16 -9.26
N ASN A 33 -8.52 2.74 -8.14
CA ASN A 33 -9.15 2.04 -7.02
C ASN A 33 -8.30 0.96 -6.34
N ASP A 34 -6.98 0.91 -6.59
CA ASP A 34 -6.07 0.06 -5.83
C ASP A 34 -5.76 0.72 -4.48
N VAL A 35 -6.38 0.16 -3.43
CA VAL A 35 -6.24 0.63 -2.05
C VAL A 35 -4.78 0.58 -1.57
N TYR A 36 -3.99 -0.41 -1.99
CA TYR A 36 -2.60 -0.53 -1.53
C TYR A 36 -1.68 0.42 -2.29
N LEU A 37 -1.92 0.62 -3.58
CA LEU A 37 -1.21 1.63 -4.36
C LEU A 37 -1.50 3.04 -3.84
N ALA A 38 -2.78 3.35 -3.58
CA ALA A 38 -3.16 4.62 -2.97
C ALA A 38 -2.48 4.81 -1.59
N ALA A 39 -2.47 3.78 -0.75
CA ALA A 39 -1.81 3.84 0.55
C ALA A 39 -0.30 4.10 0.43
N TYR A 40 0.38 3.55 -0.58
CA TYR A 40 1.78 3.83 -0.86
C TYR A 40 2.03 5.33 -1.11
N PHE A 41 1.25 5.95 -2.00
CA PHE A 41 1.40 7.38 -2.29
C PHE A 41 1.04 8.26 -1.09
N GLY A 42 -0.01 7.90 -0.35
CA GLY A 42 -0.37 8.59 0.89
C GLY A 42 0.74 8.54 1.95
N CYS A 43 1.41 7.39 2.12
CA CYS A 43 2.57 7.26 3.00
C CYS A 43 3.74 8.14 2.56
N ILE A 44 4.01 8.26 1.25
CA ILE A 44 5.06 9.17 0.74
C ILE A 44 4.71 10.63 1.03
N GLN A 45 3.44 11.02 0.87
CA GLN A 45 3.00 12.38 1.19
C GLN A 45 3.15 12.67 2.69
N LYS A 46 2.79 11.72 3.55
CA LYS A 46 3.02 11.81 5.01
C LYS A 46 4.49 11.91 5.37
N SER A 47 5.36 11.12 4.72
CA SER A 47 6.80 11.13 5.00
C SER A 47 7.43 12.50 4.70
N LYS A 48 6.99 13.16 3.64
CA LYS A 48 7.45 14.49 3.21
C LYS A 48 6.87 15.64 4.05
N SER A 49 5.84 15.37 4.85
CA SER A 49 5.22 16.39 5.70
C SER A 49 6.12 16.71 6.90
N ASN A 50 6.99 17.69 6.72
CA ASN A 50 7.92 18.18 7.74
C ASN A 50 7.26 19.01 8.86
N LYS A 51 5.94 19.04 8.99
CA LYS A 51 5.29 19.95 9.95
C LYS A 51 5.27 19.33 11.36
N ASN A 52 5.90 20.01 12.31
CA ASN A 52 5.56 19.85 13.73
C ASN A 52 4.09 20.25 13.88
N ILE A 53 3.19 19.28 13.98
CA ILE A 53 1.80 19.55 14.27
C ILE A 53 1.69 19.65 15.80
N LYS A 54 1.64 20.89 16.31
CA LYS A 54 1.27 21.14 17.71
C LYS A 54 -0.24 21.03 17.83
N VAL A 55 -0.74 20.00 18.51
CA VAL A 55 -2.16 19.86 18.85
C VAL A 55 -2.30 20.13 20.35
N GLY A 56 -2.48 21.41 20.72
CA GLY A 56 -2.60 21.83 22.12
C GLY A 56 -1.32 21.60 22.95
N SER A 57 -1.47 21.28 24.24
CA SER A 57 -0.37 21.04 25.19
C SER A 57 0.16 19.59 25.19
N ILE A 58 -0.26 18.76 24.23
CA ILE A 58 0.10 17.34 24.16
C ILE A 58 1.06 17.16 22.98
N GLU A 59 2.28 16.74 23.27
CA GLU A 59 3.26 16.34 22.26
C GLU A 59 2.96 14.89 21.86
N ILE A 60 2.45 14.70 20.64
CA ILE A 60 2.32 13.35 20.07
C ILE A 60 3.70 12.94 19.59
N GLU A 61 4.21 11.80 20.06
CA GLU A 61 5.47 11.23 19.59
C GLU A 61 5.42 11.10 18.06
N LYS A 62 6.25 11.90 17.40
CA LYS A 62 6.35 11.88 15.95
C LYS A 62 6.84 10.53 15.50
N THR A 63 6.26 10.10 14.39
CA THR A 63 6.75 8.94 13.67
C THR A 63 7.72 9.43 12.60
N ASP A 64 8.91 8.83 12.56
CA ASP A 64 9.99 9.25 11.66
C ASP A 64 9.59 9.09 10.19
N GLU A 65 10.19 9.91 9.31
CA GLU A 65 10.06 9.78 7.86
C GLU A 65 10.31 8.34 7.38
N THR A 66 11.30 7.68 8.00
CA THR A 66 11.70 6.30 7.69
C THR A 66 10.60 5.28 7.97
N PHE A 67 9.75 5.50 8.98
CA PHE A 67 8.62 4.61 9.25
C PHE A 67 7.62 4.66 8.09
N TRP A 68 7.28 5.86 7.64
CA TRP A 68 6.31 6.04 6.56
C TRP A 68 6.84 5.47 5.25
N LEU A 69 8.13 5.64 4.96
CA LEU A 69 8.78 5.04 3.79
C LEU A 69 8.76 3.51 3.82
N ARG A 70 9.10 2.88 4.95
CA ARG A 70 9.02 1.41 5.11
C ARG A 70 7.60 0.88 4.97
N LEU A 71 6.63 1.60 5.52
CA LEU A 71 5.22 1.26 5.40
C LEU A 71 4.77 1.34 3.93
N ALA A 72 5.18 2.40 3.22
CA ALA A 72 4.94 2.56 1.78
C ALA A 72 5.50 1.36 1.00
N GLU A 73 6.76 0.98 1.21
CA GLU A 73 7.37 -0.16 0.52
C GLU A 73 6.56 -1.45 0.71
N THR A 74 6.06 -1.68 1.92
CA THR A 74 5.21 -2.84 2.24
C THR A 74 3.91 -2.83 1.42
N TYR A 75 3.29 -1.67 1.25
CA TYR A 75 2.06 -1.53 0.46
C TYR A 75 2.31 -1.64 -1.04
N LYS A 76 3.43 -1.12 -1.54
CA LYS A 76 3.82 -1.28 -2.93
C LYS A 76 4.01 -2.76 -3.30
N ILE A 77 4.79 -3.49 -2.49
CA ILE A 77 4.97 -4.94 -2.68
C ILE A 77 3.62 -5.65 -2.68
N LYS A 78 2.72 -5.28 -1.76
CA LYS A 78 1.41 -5.90 -1.68
C LYS A 78 0.54 -5.63 -2.91
N SER A 79 0.51 -4.39 -3.40
CA SER A 79 -0.15 -4.03 -4.66
C SER A 79 0.42 -4.85 -5.83
N ASP A 80 1.74 -4.86 -5.98
CA ASP A 80 2.43 -5.60 -7.05
C ASP A 80 2.09 -7.11 -7.00
N THR A 81 2.08 -7.73 -5.82
CA THR A 81 1.73 -9.15 -5.67
C THR A 81 0.28 -9.46 -6.02
N LEU A 82 -0.66 -8.57 -5.68
CA LEU A 82 -2.07 -8.76 -5.98
C LEU A 82 -2.31 -8.62 -7.49
N ASN A 83 -1.71 -7.61 -8.10
CA ASN A 83 -1.81 -7.35 -9.53
C ASN A 83 -1.12 -8.45 -10.36
N ALA A 84 0.03 -8.98 -9.91
CA ALA A 84 0.72 -10.09 -10.58
C ALA A 84 -0.06 -11.43 -10.51
N THR A 85 -0.92 -11.61 -9.51
CA THR A 85 -1.73 -12.83 -9.38
C THR A 85 -2.90 -12.87 -10.39
N GLU A 86 -3.25 -11.72 -10.99
CA GLU A 86 -4.27 -11.66 -12.04
C GLU A 86 -3.75 -12.11 -13.42
N GLU A 87 -2.45 -12.36 -13.57
CA GLU A 87 -1.91 -13.03 -14.76
C GLU A 87 -2.30 -14.53 -14.74
N LYS A 88 -3.29 -14.86 -15.57
CA LYS A 88 -3.85 -16.20 -15.84
C LYS A 88 -2.85 -17.32 -15.58
N PRO A 89 -3.23 -18.41 -14.87
CA PRO A 89 -2.38 -19.58 -14.74
C PRO A 89 -2.16 -20.17 -16.14
N THR A 90 -1.01 -19.90 -16.75
CA THR A 90 -0.58 -20.62 -17.93
C THR A 90 -0.21 -22.02 -17.46
N ARG A 91 -1.22 -22.89 -17.41
CA ARG A 91 -1.11 -24.30 -17.06
C ARG A 91 -0.37 -25.02 -18.19
N GLY A 92 0.93 -24.76 -18.31
CA GLY A 92 1.81 -25.47 -19.20
C GLY A 92 1.95 -26.91 -18.69
N TYR A 93 1.55 -27.88 -19.51
CA TYR A 93 1.79 -29.29 -19.23
C TYR A 93 3.31 -29.52 -19.16
N LYS A 94 3.82 -29.99 -18.02
CA LYS A 94 5.22 -30.46 -17.91
C LYS A 94 5.33 -31.82 -18.61
N THR A 95 5.59 -31.82 -19.91
CA THR A 95 6.03 -33.01 -20.65
C THR A 95 7.46 -33.35 -20.24
N ARG A 96 7.60 -34.21 -19.23
CA ARG A 96 8.87 -34.86 -18.91
C ARG A 96 8.90 -36.21 -19.63
N MET A 97 9.28 -36.23 -20.91
CA MET A 97 9.65 -37.49 -21.57
C MET A 97 11.06 -37.85 -21.10
N ARG A 98 11.19 -38.93 -20.32
CA ARG A 98 12.49 -39.58 -20.10
C ARG A 98 12.86 -40.37 -21.35
N ARG A 99 14.13 -40.37 -21.75
CA ARG A 99 14.60 -41.22 -22.86
C ARG A 99 14.56 -42.68 -22.42
N ALA A 100 14.24 -43.57 -23.35
CA ALA A 100 14.07 -45.00 -23.10
C ALA A 100 15.39 -45.71 -22.72
N ASP A 101 16.55 -45.08 -22.94
CA ASP A 101 17.88 -45.62 -22.65
C ASP A 101 18.31 -45.55 -21.17
N ASP A 102 17.49 -44.98 -20.26
CA ASP A 102 17.79 -44.90 -18.81
C ASP A 102 17.29 -46.13 -18.00
N LEU A 103 17.17 -47.33 -18.61
CA LEU A 103 16.67 -48.56 -17.95
C LEU A 103 17.65 -49.73 -18.01
#